data_AF-F6FU44-F1
#
_entry.id   AF-F6FU44-F1
#
_cell.length_a   1.000
_cell.length_b   1.000
_cell.length_c   1.000
_cell.angle_alpha   90.00
_cell.angle_beta   90.00
_cell.angle_gamma   90.00
#
_symmetry.space_group_name_H-M   'P 1'
#
loop_
_entity.id
_entity.type
_entity.pdbx_description
1 polymer ?
#
loop_
_entity_poly.entity_id
_entity_poly.type
_entity_poly.pdbx_seq_one_letter_code
_entity_poly.pdbx_strand_id
1 'polypeptide(L)'
;MRPRVVVAMGSTAARAVLGRAVRVGELRGQVLDPPDADGAAHGAGAVVVTTHPSALLRLRDRSGWDEAFDGLVADLRTAADAAR
;
A
#
# COMPACT_ATOMS: atom_id res chain seq x y z
N MET A 1 8.89 16.68 1.63
CA MET A 1 9.50 15.38 2.03
C MET A 1 9.79 14.60 0.75
N ARG A 2 10.89 13.83 0.67
CA ARG A 2 11.24 12.94 -0.46
C ARG A 2 11.50 11.53 0.09
N PRO A 3 10.46 10.71 0.31
CA PRO A 3 10.61 9.41 0.96
C PRO A 3 11.28 8.41 0.02
N ARG A 4 11.84 7.33 0.58
CA ARG A 4 12.34 6.21 -0.24
C ARG A 4 11.19 5.36 -0.76
N VAL A 5 10.18 5.12 0.08
CA VAL A 5 8.97 4.38 -0.23
C VAL A 5 7.73 5.14 0.23
N VAL A 6 6.63 5.04 -0.52
CA VAL A 6 5.29 5.43 -0.09
C VAL A 6 4.42 4.19 0.02
N VAL A 7 3.73 4.03 1.16
CA VAL A 7 2.75 2.96 1.35
C VAL A 7 1.34 3.53 1.17
N ALA A 8 0.68 3.14 0.09
CA ALA A 8 -0.67 3.56 -0.24
C ALA A 8 -1.70 2.58 0.34
N MET A 9 -2.32 2.97 1.45
CA MET A 9 -3.29 2.15 2.18
C MET A 9 -4.71 2.31 1.62
N GLY A 10 -5.22 1.29 0.95
CA GLY A 10 -6.56 1.27 0.36
C GLY A 10 -6.68 1.92 -1.01
N SER A 11 -7.87 1.84 -1.60
CA SER A 11 -8.14 2.23 -2.98
C SER A 11 -7.97 3.73 -3.23
N THR A 12 -8.43 4.56 -2.29
CA THR A 12 -8.33 6.02 -2.41
C THR A 12 -6.87 6.49 -2.39
N ALA A 13 -6.06 6.00 -1.45
CA ALA A 13 -4.64 6.33 -1.38
C ALA A 13 -3.89 5.83 -2.63
N ALA A 14 -4.16 4.59 -3.05
CA ALA A 14 -3.52 4.03 -4.24
C ALA A 14 -3.87 4.82 -5.51
N ARG A 15 -5.13 5.26 -5.66
CA ARG A 15 -5.52 6.13 -6.78
C ARG A 15 -4.82 7.48 -6.75
N ALA A 16 -4.72 8.10 -5.57
CA ALA A 16 -4.07 9.40 -5.43
C ALA A 16 -2.57 9.32 -5.76
N VAL A 17 -1.89 8.28 -5.29
CA VAL A 17 -0.44 8.09 -5.49
C VAL A 17 -0.12 7.63 -6.91
N LEU A 18 -0.89 6.70 -7.49
CA LEU A 18 -0.63 6.13 -8.81
C LEU A 18 -1.27 6.90 -9.96
N GLY A 19 -2.10 7.91 -9.68
CA GLY A 19 -2.79 8.72 -10.68
C GLY A 19 -3.91 7.99 -11.46
N ARG A 20 -4.23 6.74 -11.11
CA ARG A 20 -5.23 5.92 -11.80
C ARG A 20 -6.02 5.04 -10.85
N ALA A 21 -7.23 4.66 -11.25
CA ALA A 21 -8.01 3.69 -10.48
C ALA A 21 -7.32 2.32 -10.51
N VAL A 22 -7.25 1.66 -9.35
CA VAL A 22 -6.65 0.34 -9.19
C VAL A 22 -7.48 -0.54 -8.27
N ARG A 23 -7.38 -1.86 -8.46
CA ARG A 23 -7.92 -2.83 -7.50
C ARG A 23 -6.81 -3.21 -6.53
N VAL A 24 -7.00 -2.85 -5.25
CA VAL A 24 -6.00 -3.08 -4.18
C VAL A 24 -5.58 -4.54 -4.11
N GLY A 25 -6.52 -5.47 -4.23
CA GLY A 25 -6.23 -6.91 -4.19
C GLY A 25 -5.28 -7.41 -5.27
N GLU A 26 -5.20 -6.74 -6.43
CA GLU A 26 -4.32 -7.14 -7.53
C GLU A 26 -2.89 -6.61 -7.38
N LEU A 27 -2.72 -5.51 -6.65
CA LEU A 27 -1.44 -4.78 -6.56
C LEU A 27 -0.79 -4.89 -5.19
N ARG A 28 -1.54 -5.30 -4.16
CA ARG A 28 -1.02 -5.30 -2.80
C ARG A 28 0.20 -6.21 -2.65
N GLY A 29 1.16 -5.76 -1.84
CA GLY A 29 2.40 -6.48 -1.57
C GLY A 29 3.44 -6.45 -2.70
N GLN A 30 3.20 -5.71 -3.79
CA GLN A 30 4.16 -5.50 -4.87
C GLN A 30 4.89 -4.16 -4.68
N VAL A 31 6.17 -4.13 -5.09
CA VAL A 31 6.94 -2.88 -5.22
C VAL A 31 6.66 -2.34 -6.62
N LEU A 32 6.09 -1.14 -6.68
CA LEU A 32 5.73 -0.46 -7.92
C LEU A 32 6.64 0.74 -8.14
N ASP A 33 6.95 1.00 -9.40
CA ASP A 33 7.58 2.26 -9.78
C ASP A 33 6.62 3.42 -9.52
N PRO A 34 7.13 4.55 -8.99
CA PRO A 34 6.33 5.77 -8.87
C PRO A 34 5.92 6.25 -10.27
N PRO A 35 4.72 6.82 -10.45
CA PRO A 35 4.32 7.36 -11.74
C PRO A 35 5.27 8.48 -12.18
N ASP A 36 5.50 8.58 -13.49
CA ASP A 36 6.45 9.51 -14.16
C ASP A 36 6.14 11.02 -13.94
N ALA A 37 5.09 11.37 -13.20
CA ALA A 37 4.61 12.74 -13.05
C ALA A 37 4.92 13.34 -11.67
N ASP A 38 5.57 14.50 -11.72
CA ASP A 38 5.91 15.40 -10.61
C ASP A 38 4.79 15.53 -9.57
N GLY A 39 4.90 14.79 -8.46
CA GLY A 39 4.24 15.14 -7.20
C GLY A 39 3.26 14.12 -6.61
N ALA A 40 2.67 13.20 -7.40
CA ALA A 40 1.65 12.28 -6.87
C ALA A 40 2.20 11.30 -5.82
N ALA A 41 3.40 10.78 -6.07
CA ALA A 41 4.15 9.97 -5.10
C ALA A 41 5.10 10.80 -4.21
N HIS A 42 5.01 12.14 -4.22
CA HIS A 42 5.84 13.04 -3.40
C HIS A 42 7.36 12.83 -3.59
N GLY A 43 7.79 12.46 -4.80
CA GLY A 43 9.19 12.14 -5.10
C GLY A 43 9.69 10.86 -4.43
N ALA A 44 8.79 9.90 -4.18
CA ALA A 44 9.16 8.57 -3.71
C ALA A 44 9.99 7.81 -4.73
N GLY A 45 10.93 6.98 -4.27
CA GLY A 45 11.65 6.03 -5.12
C GLY A 45 10.84 4.77 -5.46
N ALA A 46 9.87 4.41 -4.63
CA ALA A 46 8.99 3.26 -4.81
C ALA A 46 7.62 3.47 -4.17
N VAL A 47 6.62 2.74 -4.63
CA VAL A 47 5.26 2.71 -4.07
C VAL A 47 4.87 1.26 -3.74
N VAL A 48 4.30 1.04 -2.55
CA VAL A 48 3.69 -0.24 -2.18
C VAL A 48 2.22 0.01 -1.85
N VAL A 49 1.33 -0.80 -2.42
CA VAL A 49 -0.11 -0.76 -2.11
C VAL A 49 -0.42 -1.80 -1.03
N THR A 50 -1.33 -1.49 -0.11
CA THR A 50 -1.83 -2.46 0.86
C THR A 50 -3.31 -2.23 1.19
N THR A 51 -3.93 -3.19 1.88
CA THR A 51 -5.28 -3.06 2.43
C THR A 51 -5.30 -1.98 3.52
N HIS A 52 -6.33 -1.15 3.55
CA HIS A 52 -6.45 -0.13 4.59
C HIS A 52 -6.76 -0.77 5.96
N PRO A 53 -6.06 -0.39 7.05
CA PRO A 53 -6.26 -1.00 8.38
C PRO A 53 -7.71 -0.93 8.90
N SER A 54 -8.47 0.10 8.54
CA SER A 54 -9.89 0.19 8.91
C SER A 54 -10.77 -0.93 8.33
N ALA A 55 -10.35 -1.58 7.24
CA ALA A 55 -11.04 -2.76 6.72
C ALA A 55 -10.87 -3.98 7.63
N LEU A 56 -9.67 -4.15 8.22
CA LEU A 56 -9.38 -5.22 9.18
C LEU A 56 -10.20 -5.06 10.46
N LEU A 57 -10.45 -3.82 10.89
CA LEU A 57 -11.27 -3.57 12.08
C LEU A 57 -12.71 -4.08 11.94
N ARG A 58 -13.22 -4.22 10.71
CA ARG A 58 -14.55 -4.81 10.44
C ARG A 58 -14.57 -6.33 10.56
N LEU A 59 -13.39 -6.96 10.52
CA LEU A 59 -13.19 -8.39 10.73
C LEU A 59 -12.81 -8.73 12.16
N ARG A 60 -12.64 -7.73 13.04
CA ARG A 60 -12.35 -7.98 14.46
C ARG A 60 -13.48 -8.85 15.03
N ASP A 61 -13.09 -9.95 15.67
CA ASP A 61 -13.99 -10.98 16.21
C ASP A 61 -14.71 -11.84 15.14
N ARG A 62 -14.22 -11.82 13.90
CA ARG A 62 -14.68 -12.67 12.79
C ARG A 62 -13.54 -13.54 12.26
N SER A 63 -13.91 -14.67 11.66
CA SER A 63 -12.97 -15.49 10.89
C SER A 63 -12.31 -14.65 9.79
N GLY A 64 -10.97 -14.76 9.67
CA GLY A 64 -10.19 -14.04 8.66
C GLY A 64 -9.49 -12.77 9.17
N TRP A 65 -9.62 -12.40 10.46
CA TRP A 65 -8.79 -11.32 11.03
C TRP A 65 -7.31 -11.64 10.90
N ASP A 66 -6.89 -12.85 11.32
CA ASP A 66 -5.46 -13.23 11.39
C ASP A 66 -4.83 -13.16 10.00
N GLU A 67 -5.47 -13.78 9.01
CA GLU A 67 -5.01 -13.75 7.62
C GLU A 67 -4.93 -12.32 7.07
N ALA A 68 -5.92 -11.47 7.35
CA ALA A 68 -5.93 -10.10 6.87
C ALA A 68 -4.84 -9.25 7.55
N PHE A 69 -4.58 -9.46 8.84
CA PHE A 69 -3.52 -8.78 9.57
C PHE A 69 -2.13 -9.25 9.15
N ASP A 70 -1.91 -10.56 9.04
CA ASP A 70 -0.67 -11.13 8.54
C ASP A 70 -0.39 -10.63 7.11
N GLY A 71 -1.42 -10.52 6.28
CA GLY A 71 -1.34 -9.90 4.97
C GLY A 71 -0.87 -8.45 5.04
N LEU A 72 -1.48 -7.62 5.90
CA LEU A 72 -1.05 -6.22 6.07
C LEU A 72 0.41 -6.14 6.54
N VAL A 73 0.80 -6.96 7.51
CA VAL A 73 2.17 -7.01 8.02
C VAL A 73 3.16 -7.43 6.93
N ALA A 74 2.80 -8.42 6.10
CA ALA A 74 3.62 -8.85 4.97
C ALA A 74 3.85 -7.71 3.98
N ASP A 75 2.80 -6.97 3.59
CA ASP A 75 2.92 -5.82 2.69
C ASP A 75 3.82 -4.71 3.29
N LEU A 76 3.71 -4.46 4.60
CA LEU A 76 4.55 -3.48 5.29
C LEU A 76 6.02 -3.92 5.35
N ARG A 77 6.30 -5.22 5.48
CA ARG A 77 7.68 -5.75 5.39
C ARG A 77 8.25 -5.54 3.99
N THR A 78 7.48 -5.80 2.93
CA THR A 78 7.89 -5.48 1.56
C THR A 78 8.27 -4.01 1.40
N ALA A 79 7.46 -3.10 1.95
CA ALA A 79 7.76 -1.68 1.92
C ALA A 79 9.03 -1.32 2.72
N ALA A 80 9.23 -1.94 3.88
CA ALA A 80 10.43 -1.74 4.70
C ALA A 80 11.70 -2.21 3.98
N ASP A 81 11.64 -3.34 3.26
CA ASP A 81 12.76 -3.85 2.48
C ASP A 81 13.05 -2.95 1.27
N ALA A 82 12.03 -2.44 0.58
CA ALA A 82 12.18 -1.46 -0.51
C ALA A 82 12.72 -0.09 -0.04
N ALA A 83 12.61 0.21 1.25
CA ALA A 83 13.12 1.44 1.85
C ALA A 83 14.58 1.36 2.31
N ARG A 84 15.22 0.18 2.22
CA ARG A 84 16.65 -0.03 2.56
C ARG A 84 17.56 0.44 1.45
#